data_AF-A0A7S1WR70-F1
#
_entry.id   AF-A0A7S1WR70-F1
#
_cell.length_a   1.000
_cell.length_b   1.000
_cell.length_c   1.000
_cell.angle_alpha   90.00
_cell.angle_beta   90.00
_cell.angle_gamma   90.00
#
_symmetry.space_group_name_H-M   'P 1'
#
loop_
_entity.id
_entity.type
_entity.pdbx_description
1 polymer ?
#
loop_
_entity_poly.entity_id
_entity_poly.type
_entity_poly.pdbx_seq_one_letter_code
_entity_poly.pdbx_strand_id
1 'polypeptide(L)'
;PSWSSSNNVHVLVHNYIVPWTQGTGLGYALSVNLETPKEVTVMVSHAWSENAEEFLETLLRSCSSEEVLFVCALSLYQPEDNAGPTIEEQLGEDPLETECPR
;
A
#
# COMPACT_ATOMS: atom_id res chain seq x y z
N PRO A 1 6.62 15.51 10.67
CA PRO A 1 7.94 15.37 9.96
C PRO A 1 7.85 16.10 8.62
N SER A 2 8.93 16.77 8.19
CA SER A 2 9.00 17.34 6.83
C SER A 2 9.49 16.29 5.83
N TRP A 3 8.93 16.29 4.62
CA TRP A 3 9.37 15.38 3.55
C TRP A 3 10.77 15.75 3.02
N SER A 4 11.51 14.74 2.56
CA SER A 4 12.78 14.88 1.84
C SER A 4 12.74 13.97 0.61
N SER A 5 13.21 14.46 -0.53
CA SER A 5 13.27 13.69 -1.78
C SER A 5 14.25 12.50 -1.75
N SER A 6 15.12 12.45 -0.74
CA SER A 6 15.98 11.29 -0.47
C SER A 6 15.31 10.18 0.34
N ASN A 7 14.06 10.37 0.77
CA ASN A 7 13.34 9.38 1.58
C ASN A 7 12.99 8.14 0.76
N ASN A 8 13.06 6.99 1.42
CA ASN A 8 12.64 5.70 0.85
C ASN A 8 11.22 5.32 1.30
N VAL A 9 10.73 4.18 0.82
CA VAL A 9 9.37 3.73 1.12
C VAL A 9 9.18 3.40 2.60
N HIS A 10 10.23 2.94 3.32
CA HIS A 10 10.16 2.83 4.78
C HIS A 10 9.76 4.15 5.45
N VAL A 11 10.40 5.26 5.05
CA VAL A 11 10.10 6.58 5.60
C VAL A 11 8.69 7.03 5.19
N LEU A 12 8.28 6.81 3.95
CA LEU A 12 6.92 7.09 3.48
C LEU A 12 5.89 6.37 4.36
N VAL A 13 6.06 5.07 4.57
CA VAL A 13 5.10 4.27 5.32
C VAL A 13 5.09 4.63 6.80
N HIS A 14 6.24 4.60 7.46
CA HIS A 14 6.30 4.80 8.92
C HIS A 14 5.97 6.23 9.35
N ASN A 15 6.38 7.25 8.58
CA ASN A 15 6.19 8.64 9.00
C ASN A 15 4.88 9.25 8.51
N TYR A 16 4.19 8.64 7.55
CA TYR A 16 2.99 9.19 6.93
C TYR A 16 1.84 8.18 6.88
N ILE A 17 2.00 7.05 6.18
CA ILE A 17 0.89 6.10 5.96
C ILE A 17 0.38 5.50 7.28
N VAL A 18 1.29 5.02 8.14
CA VAL A 18 0.92 4.44 9.44
C VAL A 18 0.19 5.47 10.33
N PRO A 19 0.73 6.68 10.58
CA PRO A 19 0.01 7.70 11.34
C PRO A 19 -1.35 8.08 10.77
N TRP A 20 -1.53 8.06 9.44
CA TRP A 20 -2.80 8.40 8.80
C TRP A 20 -3.85 7.29 8.85
N THR A 21 -3.43 6.05 9.02
CA THR A 21 -4.31 4.87 9.05
C THR A 21 -4.47 4.29 10.44
N GLN A 22 -3.70 4.75 11.42
CA GLN A 22 -3.80 4.26 12.80
C GLN A 22 -5.23 4.36 13.33
N GLY A 23 -5.74 3.26 13.90
CA GLY A 23 -7.07 3.14 14.47
C GLY A 23 -8.21 2.97 13.45
N THR A 24 -7.96 3.02 12.14
CA THR A 24 -9.03 2.93 11.13
C THR A 24 -9.35 1.50 10.72
N GLY A 25 -8.39 0.58 10.85
CA GLY A 25 -8.47 -0.77 10.29
C GLY A 25 -8.45 -0.83 8.75
N LEU A 26 -8.18 0.29 8.07
CA LEU A 26 -8.21 0.40 6.61
C LEU A 26 -6.89 0.95 6.08
N GLY A 27 -6.39 0.36 4.98
CA GLY A 27 -5.28 0.95 4.23
C GLY A 27 -5.59 2.36 3.74
N TYR A 28 -4.53 3.14 3.47
CA TYR A 28 -4.66 4.54 3.05
C TYR A 28 -5.45 4.68 1.73
N ALA A 29 -5.17 3.81 0.76
CA ALA A 29 -5.84 3.84 -0.54
C ALA A 29 -7.37 3.67 -0.42
N LEU A 30 -7.83 2.79 0.48
CA LEU A 30 -9.25 2.61 0.75
C LEU A 30 -9.84 3.77 1.56
N SER A 31 -9.06 4.33 2.49
CA SER A 31 -9.48 5.48 3.30
C SER A 31 -9.81 6.71 2.45
N VAL A 32 -9.08 6.92 1.34
CA VAL A 32 -9.30 8.07 0.45
C VAL A 32 -10.40 7.86 -0.60
N ASN A 33 -10.88 6.64 -0.82
CA ASN A 33 -11.97 6.34 -1.77
C ASN A 33 -13.16 5.62 -1.11
N LEU A 34 -13.31 5.77 0.21
CA LEU A 34 -14.26 5.01 1.05
C LEU A 34 -15.73 5.12 0.60
N GLU A 35 -16.14 6.27 0.08
CA GLU A 35 -17.51 6.50 -0.38
C GLU A 35 -17.89 5.63 -1.59
N THR A 36 -16.92 5.34 -2.45
CA THR A 36 -17.11 4.50 -3.64
C THR A 36 -15.81 3.74 -3.93
N PRO A 37 -15.57 2.62 -3.21
CA PRO A 37 -14.37 1.83 -3.38
C PRO A 37 -14.21 1.39 -4.84
N LYS A 38 -13.02 1.60 -5.39
CA LYS A 38 -12.72 1.27 -6.78
C LYS A 38 -12.25 -0.17 -6.90
N GLU A 39 -12.72 -0.86 -7.94
CA GLU A 39 -12.23 -2.20 -8.29
C GLU A 39 -10.83 -2.11 -8.89
N VAL A 40 -9.88 -2.84 -8.32
CA VAL A 40 -8.45 -2.82 -8.70
C VAL A 40 -8.28 -3.49 -10.07
N THR A 41 -7.49 -2.86 -10.94
CA THR A 41 -7.11 -3.40 -12.25
C THR A 41 -5.63 -3.76 -12.35
N VAL A 42 -4.78 -3.18 -11.50
CA VAL A 42 -3.32 -3.38 -11.51
C VAL A 42 -2.80 -3.54 -10.09
N MET A 43 -2.00 -4.59 -9.85
CA MET A 43 -1.24 -4.75 -8.60
C MET A 43 0.18 -4.22 -8.80
N VAL A 44 0.63 -3.38 -7.86
CA VAL A 44 1.95 -2.77 -7.83
C VAL A 44 2.63 -3.15 -6.52
N SER A 45 3.75 -3.88 -6.64
CA SER A 45 4.67 -4.13 -5.54
C SER A 45 5.79 -3.09 -5.52
N HIS A 46 6.49 -2.99 -4.40
CA HIS A 46 7.58 -2.03 -4.18
C HIS A 46 8.70 -2.68 -3.37
N ALA A 47 9.92 -2.16 -3.47
CA ALA A 47 11.04 -2.48 -2.60
C ALA A 47 11.15 -1.44 -1.49
N TRP A 48 11.21 -1.89 -0.24
CA TRP A 48 11.22 -0.98 0.92
C TRP A 48 12.31 0.10 0.93
N SER A 49 13.48 -0.23 0.37
CA SER A 49 14.65 0.65 0.33
C SER A 49 14.73 1.50 -0.95
N GLU A 50 13.77 1.42 -1.87
CA GLU A 50 13.76 2.27 -3.06
C GLU A 50 13.37 3.71 -2.73
N ASN A 51 13.73 4.64 -3.62
CA ASN A 51 13.36 6.04 -3.46
C ASN A 51 11.83 6.19 -3.62
N ALA A 52 11.17 6.74 -2.61
CA ALA A 52 9.71 6.82 -2.60
C ALA A 52 9.15 7.88 -3.55
N GLU A 53 9.88 8.97 -3.77
CA GLU A 53 9.45 10.03 -4.69
C GLU A 53 9.51 9.53 -6.14
N GLU A 54 10.65 8.97 -6.56
CA GLU A 54 10.79 8.39 -7.91
C GLU A 54 9.81 7.24 -8.13
N PHE A 55 9.56 6.41 -7.11
CA PHE A 55 8.55 5.35 -7.19
C PHE A 55 7.16 5.93 -7.52
N LEU A 56 6.69 6.92 -6.76
CA LEU A 56 5.38 7.55 -7.00
C LEU A 56 5.32 8.31 -8.32
N GLU A 57 6.38 9.04 -8.67
CA GLU A 57 6.48 9.74 -9.96
C GLU A 57 6.45 8.77 -11.15
N THR A 58 7.09 7.61 -11.01
CA THR A 58 7.05 6.55 -12.01
C THR A 58 5.62 6.04 -12.19
N LEU A 59 4.87 5.80 -11.12
CA LEU A 59 3.46 5.40 -11.22
C LEU A 59 2.63 6.47 -11.95
N LEU A 60 2.82 7.75 -11.62
CA LEU A 60 2.09 8.85 -12.27
C LEU A 60 2.39 8.98 -13.77
N ARG A 61 3.62 8.67 -14.18
CA ARG A 61 4.07 8.78 -15.58
C ARG A 61 3.77 7.53 -16.40
N SER A 62 3.70 6.36 -15.77
CA SER A 62 3.59 5.07 -16.44
C SER A 62 2.19 4.48 -16.43
N CYS A 63 1.32 4.89 -15.51
CA CYS A 63 -0.05 4.39 -15.42
C CYS A 63 -1.07 5.35 -16.04
N SER A 64 -2.12 4.79 -16.63
CA SER A 64 -3.26 5.55 -17.14
C SER A 64 -4.18 5.98 -15.99
N SER A 65 -4.88 7.11 -16.17
CA SER A 65 -5.93 7.55 -15.25
C SER A 65 -7.14 6.62 -15.18
N GLU A 66 -7.28 5.72 -16.16
CA GLU A 66 -8.34 4.69 -16.19
C GLU A 66 -7.98 3.47 -15.33
N GLU A 67 -6.71 3.29 -14.97
CA GLU A 67 -6.25 2.18 -14.15
C GLU A 67 -6.50 2.46 -12.66
N VAL A 68 -6.89 1.41 -11.94
CA VAL A 68 -7.04 1.44 -10.48
C VAL A 68 -5.91 0.61 -9.87
N LEU A 69 -4.96 1.30 -9.25
CA LEU A 69 -3.75 0.68 -8.72
C LEU A 69 -3.97 0.19 -7.28
N PHE A 70 -3.64 -1.08 -7.04
CA PHE A 70 -3.34 -1.59 -5.72
C PHE A 70 -1.84 -1.46 -5.48
N VAL A 71 -1.43 -0.38 -4.81
CA VAL A 71 -0.04 -0.17 -4.42
C VAL A 71 0.13 -0.73 -3.02
N CYS A 72 0.88 -1.82 -2.82
CA CYS A 72 0.90 -2.50 -1.53
C CYS A 72 1.33 -1.61 -0.35
N ALA A 73 2.22 -0.62 -0.58
CA ALA A 73 2.61 0.38 0.43
C ALA A 73 1.44 1.28 0.90
N LEU A 74 0.39 1.43 0.09
CA LEU A 74 -0.74 2.33 0.35
C LEU A 74 -2.03 1.57 0.66
N SER A 75 -2.19 0.37 0.10
CA SER A 75 -3.43 -0.41 0.19
C SER A 75 -3.50 -1.33 1.41
N LEU A 76 -2.36 -1.79 1.92
CA LEU A 76 -2.32 -2.63 3.12
C LEU A 76 -2.52 -1.79 4.40
N TYR A 77 -3.17 -2.39 5.39
CA TYR A 77 -3.23 -1.89 6.75
C TYR A 77 -1.94 -2.24 7.49
N GLN A 78 -1.10 -1.24 7.74
CA GLN A 78 0.24 -1.41 8.30
C GLN A 78 0.47 -0.96 9.76
N PRO A 79 -0.46 -0.29 10.47
CA PRO A 79 -0.22 0.12 11.86
C PRO A 79 0.03 -0.98 12.89
N GLU A 80 -0.47 -2.21 12.68
CA GLU A 80 -0.38 -3.31 13.65
C GLU A 80 -0.88 -2.96 15.08
N ASP A 81 -1.92 -2.12 15.17
CA ASP A 81 -2.45 -1.55 16.42
C ASP A 81 -3.72 -2.25 16.94
N ASN A 82 -4.06 -3.42 16.38
CA ASN A 82 -5.28 -4.20 16.63
C ASN A 82 -6.61 -3.54 16.21
N ALA A 83 -6.60 -2.47 15.42
CA ALA A 83 -7.84 -1.88 14.88
C ALA A 83 -8.29 -2.50 13.54
N GLY A 84 -7.46 -3.34 12.93
CA GLY A 84 -7.72 -4.03 11.66
C GLY A 84 -6.94 -5.33 11.53
N PRO A 85 -6.86 -5.91 10.32
CA PRO A 85 -6.13 -7.14 10.11
C PRO A 85 -4.63 -6.93 10.29
N THR A 86 -3.95 -7.97 10.77
CA THR A 86 -2.48 -8.04 10.79
C THR A 86 -1.91 -8.08 9.38
N ILE A 87 -0.61 -7.81 9.23
CA ILE A 87 0.05 -7.96 7.93
C ILE A 87 -0.01 -9.41 7.45
N GLU A 88 0.20 -10.37 8.35
CA GLU A 88 0.13 -11.80 8.04
C GLU A 88 -1.24 -12.20 7.48
N GLU A 89 -2.34 -11.79 8.12
CA GLU A 89 -3.70 -12.05 7.65
C GLU A 89 -3.99 -11.43 6.26
N GLN A 90 -3.35 -10.31 5.93
CA GLN A 90 -3.52 -9.65 4.64
C GLN A 90 -2.69 -10.28 3.51
N LEU A 91 -1.50 -10.81 3.84
CA LEU A 91 -0.64 -11.48 2.87
C LEU A 91 -1.10 -12.90 2.58
N GLY A 92 -1.83 -13.51 3.53
CA GLY A 92 -2.32 -14.88 3.43
C GLY A 92 -1.27 -15.91 3.85
N GLU A 93 -1.61 -17.18 3.63
CA GLU A 93 -0.73 -18.32 3.93
C GLU A 93 0.48 -18.38 2.99
N ASP A 94 1.44 -19.24 3.31
CA ASP A 94 2.66 -19.42 2.52
C ASP A 94 2.30 -19.63 1.03
N PRO A 95 2.93 -18.91 0.08
CA PRO A 95 2.70 -19.10 -1.35
C PRO A 95 2.96 -20.54 -1.85
N LEU A 96 3.60 -21.40 -1.05
CA LEU A 96 3.78 -22.83 -1.32
C LEU A 96 2.60 -23.70 -0.86
N GLU A 97 1.73 -23.19 0.01
CA GLU A 97 0.56 -23.90 0.53
C GLU A 97 -0.70 -23.65 -0.30
N THR A 98 -0.67 -22.66 -1.20
CA THR A 98 -1.75 -22.41 -2.17
C THR A 98 -1.58 -23.33 -3.38
N GLU A 99 -2.39 -24.38 -3.46
CA GLU A 99 -2.49 -25.19 -4.68
C GLU A 99 -2.90 -24.28 -5.85
N CYS A 100 -1.98 -24.06 -6.80
CA CYS A 100 -2.29 -23.42 -8.07
C CYS A 100 -3.38 -24.27 -8.75
N PRO A 101 -4.63 -23.79 -8.92
CA PRO A 101 -5.66 -24.59 -9.57
C PRO A 101 -5.19 -24.88 -10.99
N ARG A 102 -4.97 -26.15 -11.29
CA ARG A 102 -4.60 -26.66 -12.61
C ARG A 102 -5.78 -26.64 -13.57
#